data_AF-A0A831URP7-F1
#
_entry.id   AF-A0A831URP7-F1
#
_cell.length_a   1.000
_cell.length_b   1.000
_cell.length_c   1.000
_cell.angle_alpha   90.00
_cell.angle_beta   90.00
_cell.angle_gamma   90.00
#
_symmetry.space_group_name_H-M   'P 1'
#
loop_
_entity.id
_entity.type
_entity.pdbx_description
1 polymer ?
#
loop_
_entity_poly.entity_id
_entity_poly.type
_entity_poly.pdbx_seq_one_letter_code
_entity_poly.pdbx_strand_id
1 'polypeptide(L)' 'MVASSAPLPGADLNGDGCVDDADLLIVLFAFGSTDPIADVNGDGVVDDADLLEVLFSFGQGC' A
#
# COMPACT_ATOMS: atom_id res chain seq x y z
N MET A 1 -17.92 -19.90 -4.48
CA MET A 1 -17.00 -20.01 -3.33
C MET A 1 -16.30 -18.66 -3.22
N VAL A 2 -16.78 -17.82 -2.30
CA VAL A 2 -16.28 -16.46 -2.09
C VAL A 2 -14.99 -16.58 -1.30
N ALA A 3 -13.88 -16.05 -1.81
CA ALA A 3 -12.66 -15.94 -1.02
C ALA A 3 -12.91 -14.93 0.11
N SER A 4 -12.95 -15.41 1.37
CA SER A 4 -12.84 -14.58 2.57
C SER A 4 -11.51 -13.82 2.52
N SER A 5 -11.43 -12.49 2.61
CA SER A 5 -11.70 -11.62 3.77
C SER A 5 -10.64 -11.71 4.88
N ALA A 6 -9.38 -11.39 4.57
CA ALA A 6 -8.53 -10.65 5.50
C ALA A 6 -8.49 -9.20 5.00
N PRO A 7 -8.57 -8.17 5.87
CA PRO A 7 -8.09 -6.85 5.48
C PRO A 7 -6.66 -7.07 5.01
N LEU A 8 -6.36 -6.75 3.76
CA LEU A 8 -4.97 -6.74 3.32
C LEU A 8 -4.22 -5.77 4.26
N PRO A 9 -2.98 -6.10 4.65
CA PRO A 9 -2.14 -5.11 5.34
C PRO A 9 -2.20 -3.80 4.54
N GLY A 10 -2.08 -2.65 5.19
CA GLY A 10 -2.40 -1.32 4.63
C GLY A 10 -1.75 -0.92 3.30
N ALA A 11 -0.98 -1.80 2.68
CA ALA A 11 -0.31 -1.72 1.40
C ALA A 11 -1.14 -2.05 0.15
N ASP A 12 -2.38 -2.57 0.23
CA ASP A 12 -3.30 -2.62 -0.94
C ASP A 12 -3.97 -1.25 -1.07
N LEU A 13 -3.32 -0.36 -1.83
CA LEU A 13 -3.67 1.06 -1.93
C LEU A 13 -4.72 1.31 -3.01
N ASN A 14 -4.80 0.43 -4.02
CA ASN A 14 -5.78 0.54 -5.11
C ASN A 14 -7.07 -0.24 -4.84
N GLY A 15 -7.08 -1.14 -3.84
CA GLY A 15 -8.22 -1.93 -3.38
C GLY A 15 -8.59 -3.10 -4.30
N ASP A 16 -7.67 -3.57 -5.14
CA ASP A 16 -7.92 -4.67 -6.09
C ASP A 16 -7.75 -6.06 -5.50
N GLY A 17 -7.24 -6.12 -4.26
CA GLY A 17 -7.06 -7.35 -3.52
C GLY A 17 -5.66 -7.93 -3.60
N CYS A 18 -4.74 -7.37 -4.39
CA CYS A 18 -3.35 -7.75 -4.50
C CYS A 18 -2.45 -6.60 -4.03
N VAL A 19 -1.25 -6.91 -3.55
CA VAL A 19 -0.20 -5.91 -3.28
C VAL A 19 0.87 -6.06 -4.33
N ASP A 20 0.91 -5.17 -5.31
CA ASP A 20 1.81 -5.27 -6.45
C ASP A 20 2.45 -3.92 -6.86
N ASP A 21 2.95 -3.84 -8.08
CA ASP A 21 3.61 -2.63 -8.57
C ASP A 21 2.64 -1.45 -8.74
N ALA A 22 1.34 -1.69 -8.85
CA ALA A 22 0.34 -0.63 -8.86
C ALA A 22 0.30 0.11 -7.51
N ASP A 23 0.33 -0.62 -6.39
CA ASP A 23 0.38 -0.03 -5.05
C ASP A 23 1.70 0.69 -4.80
N LEU A 24 2.80 0.09 -5.25
CA LEU A 24 4.12 0.69 -5.18
C LEU A 24 4.17 2.04 -5.91
N LEU A 25 3.55 2.12 -7.10
CA LEU A 25 3.51 3.34 -7.89
C LEU A 25 2.66 4.44 -7.24
N ILE A 26 1.63 4.09 -6.47
CA ILE A 26 0.83 5.06 -5.70
C ILE A 26 1.72 5.79 -4.69
N VAL A 27 2.55 5.07 -3.92
CA VAL A 27 3.51 5.68 -2.98
C VAL A 27 4.53 6.55 -3.72
N LEU A 28 5.11 6.04 -4.81
CA LEU A 28 6.15 6.77 -5.54
C LEU A 28 5.64 8.05 -6.21
N PHE A 29 4.38 8.09 -6.66
CA PHE A 29 3.79 9.31 -7.22
C PHE A 29 3.39 10.33 -6.15
N ALA A 30 3.11 9.87 -4.93
CA ALA A 30 2.77 10.72 -3.79
C ALA A 30 3.98 11.06 -2.91
N PHE A 31 5.20 10.60 -3.25
CA PHE A 31 6.39 10.74 -2.40
C PHE A 31 6.69 12.20 -2.04
N GLY A 32 6.87 12.46 -0.75
CA GLY A 32 7.06 13.80 -0.17
C GLY A 32 5.77 14.61 0.02
N SER A 33 4.60 14.01 -0.19
CA SER A 33 3.29 14.63 0.07
C SER A 33 2.75 14.24 1.45
N THR A 34 1.49 14.61 1.71
CA THR A 34 0.71 14.22 2.89
C THR A 34 -0.58 13.49 2.45
N ASP A 35 -0.53 12.78 1.32
CA ASP A 35 -1.68 12.03 0.82
C ASP A 35 -1.98 10.85 1.76
N PRO A 36 -3.16 10.82 2.41
CA PRO A 36 -3.48 9.78 3.39
C PRO A 36 -3.68 8.39 2.76
N ILE A 37 -3.78 8.28 1.43
CA ILE A 37 -3.84 6.99 0.74
C ILE A 37 -2.43 6.40 0.62
N ALA A 38 -1.41 7.22 0.41
CA ALA A 38 -0.04 6.79 0.20
C ALA A 38 0.82 6.83 1.49
N ASP A 39 0.33 7.48 2.55
CA ASP A 39 0.87 7.45 3.91
C ASP A 39 0.40 6.17 4.60
N VAL A 40 1.11 5.07 4.30
CA VAL A 40 0.75 3.69 4.68
C VAL A 40 0.89 3.49 6.18
N ASN A 41 1.93 4.09 6.77
CA ASN A 41 2.22 3.94 8.20
C ASN A 41 1.50 5.01 9.07
N GLY A 42 0.94 6.06 8.45
CA GLY A 42 0.12 7.07 9.08
C GLY A 42 0.89 8.12 9.89
N ASP A 43 2.15 8.40 9.55
CA ASP A 43 2.99 9.37 10.26
C ASP A 43 2.84 10.82 9.74
N GLY A 44 2.07 11.01 8.67
CA GLY A 44 1.72 12.30 8.10
C GLY A 44 2.62 12.75 6.95
N VAL A 45 3.57 11.94 6.49
CA VAL A 45 4.36 12.19 5.29
C VAL A 45 4.53 10.92 4.48
N VAL A 46 4.41 11.02 3.16
CA VAL A 46 4.70 9.89 2.26
C VAL A 46 6.20 9.81 2.04
N ASP A 47 6.88 8.81 2.61
CA ASP A 47 8.32 8.63 2.50
C ASP A 47 8.78 7.18 2.28
N ASP A 48 10.06 6.89 2.54
CA ASP A 48 10.62 5.56 2.32
C ASP A 48 10.13 4.52 3.34
N ALA A 49 9.60 4.92 4.49
CA ALA A 49 8.95 4.02 5.43
C ALA A 49 7.65 3.44 4.85
N ASP A 50 6.84 4.27 4.18
CA ASP A 50 5.63 3.82 3.47
C ASP A 50 5.96 2.87 2.32
N LEU A 51 7.00 3.22 1.56
CA LEU A 51 7.49 2.38 0.47
C LEU A 51 7.92 1.00 0.97
N LEU A 52 8.60 0.95 2.12
CA LEU A 52 9.03 -0.30 2.72
C LEU A 52 7.85 -1.14 3.24
N GLU A 53 6.78 -0.54 3.74
CA GLU A 53 5.56 -1.28 4.11
C GLU A 53 4.92 -1.97 2.91
N VAL A 54 4.83 -1.29 1.75
CA VAL A 54 4.37 -1.90 0.51
C VAL A 54 5.30 -3.04 0.09
N LEU A 55 6.61 -2.84 0.14
CA LEU A 55 7.59 -3.87 -0.24
C LEU A 55 7.60 -5.09 0.70
N PHE A 56 7.35 -4.91 1.99
CA PHE A 56 7.19 -6.04 2.93
C PHE A 56 5.91 -6.84 2.68
N SER A 57 4.91 -6.20 2.08
CA SER A 57 3.63 -6.81 1.73
C SER A 57 3.55 -7.26 0.26
N PHE A 58 4.59 -7.00 -0.54
CA PHE A 58 4.58 -7.24 -1.98
C PHE A 58 4.32 -8.71 -2.33
N GLY A 59 3.36 -8.94 -3.22
CA GLY A 59 2.90 -10.26 -3.63
C GLY A 59 1.91 -10.92 -2.66
N GLN A 60 1.41 -10.21 -1.63
CA GLN A 60 0.26 -10.66 -0.85
C GLN A 60 -1.04 -10.39 -1.59
N GLY A 61 -2.11 -11.13 -1.28
CA GLY A 61 -3.45 -10.85 -1.81
C GLY A 61 -3.83 -11.57 -3.11
N CYS A 62 -2.95 -12.42 -3.59
CA CYS A 62 -3.21 -13.45 -4.59
C CYS A 62 -2.35 -14.69 -4.21
#